data_AF-A0A4Y2DXL8-F1
#
_entry.id   AF-A0A4Y2DXL8-F1
#
_cell.length_a   1.000
_cell.length_b   1.000
_cell.length_c   1.000
_cell.angle_alpha   90.00
_cell.angle_beta   90.00
_cell.angle_gamma   90.00
#
_symmetry.space_group_name_H-M   'P 1'
#
loop_
_entity.id
_entity.type
_entity.pdbx_description
1 polymer ?
#
loop_
_entity_poly.entity_id
_entity_poly.type
_entity_poly.pdbx_seq_one_letter_code
_entity_poly.pdbx_strand_id
1 'polypeptide(L)'
;MSVLKVLQKYQPKHNLVEKVRGLVDKSVSLNWVKAHIGIAGNEAADKAAKEAITKPSIDLHLDLPERSLKTHLKQKLLDKWEATWEDPNIDKGRYTFALFPRVSKSMCICNRYITQAATNHGLCPFYLRRFRIRACTCRCGEVTSDNMPHLIQFCPLLSHLPVHIKPSHSLPRIISNKST
;
A
#
# COMPACT_ATOMS: atom_id res chain seq x y z
N MET A 1 3.61 -13.77 -3.52
CA MET A 1 3.68 -15.21 -3.90
C MET A 1 5.15 -15.57 -4.03
N SER A 2 5.62 -16.67 -3.44
CA SER A 2 7.03 -17.08 -3.58
C SER A 2 7.29 -17.73 -4.95
N VAL A 3 8.53 -17.69 -5.42
CA VAL A 3 8.94 -18.27 -6.72
C VAL A 3 8.60 -19.77 -6.78
N LEU A 4 8.81 -20.51 -5.69
CA LEU A 4 8.45 -21.94 -5.56
C LEU A 4 6.96 -22.18 -5.85
N LYS A 5 6.07 -21.34 -5.32
CA LYS A 5 4.62 -21.45 -5.57
C LYS A 5 4.25 -21.19 -7.04
N VAL A 6 5.06 -20.39 -7.74
CA VAL A 6 4.85 -20.12 -9.18
C VAL A 6 5.28 -21.32 -10.03
N LEU A 7 6.39 -21.98 -9.69
CA LEU A 7 6.87 -23.17 -10.40
C LEU A 7 5.94 -24.39 -10.21
N GLN A 8 5.27 -24.49 -9.06
CA GLN A 8 4.31 -25.56 -8.75
C GLN A 8 2.95 -25.38 -9.43
N LYS A 9 2.70 -24.23 -10.08
CA LYS A 9 1.41 -23.96 -10.71
C LYS A 9 1.25 -24.81 -11.97
N TYR A 10 0.10 -25.47 -12.09
CA TYR A 10 -0.22 -26.36 -13.23
C TYR A 10 -0.01 -25.67 -14.59
N GLN A 11 -0.55 -24.46 -14.76
CA GLN A 11 -0.36 -23.61 -15.94
C GLN A 11 0.33 -22.29 -15.58
N PRO A 12 1.65 -22.16 -15.81
CA PRO A 12 2.35 -20.90 -15.66
C PRO A 12 2.04 -19.97 -16.83
N LYS A 13 1.92 -18.66 -16.57
CA LYS A 13 1.59 -17.65 -17.59
C LYS A 13 2.83 -17.02 -18.24
N HIS A 14 4.03 -17.38 -17.80
CA HIS A 14 5.26 -16.67 -18.14
C HIS A 14 6.30 -17.62 -18.74
N ASN A 15 6.84 -17.28 -19.90
CA ASN A 15 7.80 -18.08 -20.68
C ASN A 15 9.03 -18.54 -19.87
N LEU A 16 9.58 -17.69 -18.99
CA LEU A 16 10.67 -18.05 -18.10
C LEU A 16 10.32 -19.19 -17.13
N VAL A 17 9.08 -19.24 -16.63
CA VAL A 17 8.64 -20.29 -15.71
C VAL A 17 8.56 -21.63 -16.42
N GLU A 18 8.10 -21.63 -17.67
CA GLU A 18 8.08 -22.83 -18.51
C GLU A 18 9.50 -23.33 -18.80
N LYS A 19 10.41 -22.43 -19.17
CA LYS A 19 11.83 -22.77 -19.38
C LYS A 19 12.46 -23.39 -18.12
N VAL A 20 12.25 -22.77 -16.96
CA VAL A 20 12.78 -23.30 -15.69
C VAL A 20 12.15 -24.64 -15.34
N ARG A 21 10.84 -24.84 -15.55
CA ARG A 21 10.20 -26.15 -15.35
C ARG A 21 10.78 -27.23 -16.28
N GLY A 22 11.14 -26.89 -17.51
CA GLY A 22 11.80 -27.81 -18.43
C GLY A 22 13.19 -28.26 -17.97
N LEU A 23 13.87 -27.47 -17.14
CA LEU A 23 15.19 -27.78 -16.58
C LEU A 23 15.12 -28.56 -15.25
N VAL A 24 13.96 -28.58 -14.60
CA VAL A 24 13.76 -29.22 -13.29
C VAL A 24 12.98 -30.51 -13.49
N ASP A 25 13.71 -31.63 -13.54
CA ASP A 25 13.12 -32.97 -13.62
C ASP A 25 12.85 -33.56 -12.21
N LYS A 26 12.46 -34.84 -12.16
CA LYS A 26 12.14 -35.54 -10.91
C LYS A 26 13.35 -35.75 -9.98
N SER A 27 14.57 -35.60 -10.49
CA SER A 27 15.80 -35.75 -9.70
C SER A 27 16.18 -34.46 -8.94
N VAL A 28 15.56 -33.33 -9.28
CA VAL A 28 15.89 -32.03 -8.70
C VAL A 28 14.82 -31.61 -7.68
N SER A 29 15.21 -31.49 -6.41
CA SER A 29 14.38 -30.91 -5.36
C SER A 29 14.66 -29.43 -5.15
N LEU A 30 13.63 -28.58 -5.19
CA LEU A 30 13.76 -27.16 -4.93
C LEU A 30 13.39 -26.83 -3.47
N ASN A 31 14.34 -26.26 -2.73
CA ASN A 31 14.17 -25.92 -1.32
C ASN A 31 14.39 -24.43 -1.11
N TRP A 32 13.65 -23.84 -0.16
CA TRP A 32 13.89 -22.47 0.28
C TRP A 32 14.93 -22.46 1.39
N VAL A 33 15.96 -21.64 1.25
CA VAL A 33 16.99 -21.42 2.27
C VAL A 33 17.05 -19.96 2.68
N LYS A 34 17.47 -19.70 3.92
CA LYS A 34 17.64 -18.34 4.43
C LYS A 34 18.90 -17.72 3.82
N ALA A 35 18.80 -16.48 3.36
CA ALA A 35 19.94 -15.73 2.82
C ALA A 35 20.88 -15.25 3.94
N HIS A 36 22.17 -15.08 3.60
CA HIS A 36 23.20 -14.44 4.42
C HIS A 36 23.43 -15.07 5.80
N ILE A 37 23.45 -16.40 5.88
CA ILE A 37 23.73 -17.14 7.11
C ILE A 37 24.92 -18.11 6.99
N GLY A 38 25.79 -17.96 6.00
CA GLY A 38 26.99 -18.81 5.84
C GLY A 38 26.79 -20.07 4.98
N ILE A 39 25.67 -20.21 4.25
CA ILE A 39 25.50 -21.36 3.33
C ILE A 39 26.37 -21.15 2.09
N ALA A 40 27.53 -21.82 2.05
CA ALA A 40 28.58 -21.62 1.05
C ALA A 40 28.06 -21.59 -0.40
N GLY A 41 27.21 -22.54 -0.79
CA GLY A 41 26.65 -22.60 -2.15
C GLY A 41 25.71 -21.43 -2.47
N ASN A 42 24.88 -21.00 -1.52
CA ASN A 42 24.00 -19.84 -1.69
C ASN A 42 24.80 -18.53 -1.74
N GLU A 43 25.83 -18.41 -0.90
CA GLU A 43 26.71 -17.24 -0.88
C GLU A 43 27.55 -17.13 -2.15
N ALA A 44 28.05 -18.26 -2.67
CA ALA A 44 28.73 -18.31 -3.95
C ALA A 44 27.80 -17.89 -5.11
N ALA A 45 26.55 -18.34 -5.10
CA ALA A 45 25.55 -17.93 -6.09
C ALA A 45 25.22 -16.43 -6.00
N ASP A 46 25.03 -15.89 -4.79
CA ASP A 46 24.82 -14.45 -4.57
C ASP A 46 26.03 -13.62 -5.03
N LYS A 47 27.25 -14.10 -4.75
CA LYS A 47 28.50 -13.46 -5.20
C LYS A 47 28.58 -13.45 -6.73
N ALA A 48 28.33 -14.58 -7.39
CA ALA A 48 28.32 -14.66 -8.85
C ALA A 48 27.26 -13.74 -9.47
N ALA A 49 26.06 -13.66 -8.88
CA ALA A 49 25.02 -12.74 -9.33
C ALA A 49 25.44 -11.27 -9.19
N LYS A 50 26.15 -10.91 -8.11
CA LYS A 50 26.72 -9.57 -7.93
C LYS A 50 27.82 -9.29 -8.93
N GLU A 51 28.70 -10.24 -9.20
CA GLU A 51 29.76 -10.08 -10.20
C GLU A 51 29.18 -9.90 -11.61
N ALA A 52 28.09 -10.59 -11.93
CA ALA A 52 27.40 -10.45 -13.21
C ALA A 52 26.92 -9.01 -13.50
N ILE A 53 26.62 -8.20 -12.47
CA ILE A 53 26.24 -6.78 -12.68
C ILE A 53 27.43 -5.89 -13.05
N THR A 54 28.66 -6.37 -12.84
CA THR A 54 29.90 -5.65 -13.16
C THR A 54 30.47 -6.03 -14.52
N LYS A 55 29.73 -6.82 -15.31
CA LYS A 55 30.15 -7.23 -16.65
C LYS A 55 30.41 -5.98 -17.51
N PRO A 56 31.56 -5.89 -18.21
CA PRO A 56 31.91 -4.70 -18.98
C PRO A 56 31.07 -4.54 -20.25
N SER A 57 30.47 -5.62 -20.75
CA SER A 57 29.61 -5.60 -21.93
C SER A 57 28.13 -5.50 -21.57
N ILE A 58 27.44 -4.61 -22.28
CA ILE A 58 25.99 -4.43 -22.18
C ILE A 58 25.32 -5.56 -22.98
N ASP A 59 24.55 -6.42 -22.32
CA ASP A 59 23.82 -7.52 -22.98
C ASP A 59 22.64 -7.02 -23.83
N LEU A 60 22.04 -5.89 -23.44
CA LEU A 60 20.91 -5.27 -24.13
C LEU A 60 21.01 -3.75 -24.06
N HIS A 61 21.33 -3.13 -25.19
CA HIS A 61 21.30 -1.67 -25.32
C HIS A 61 19.87 -1.24 -25.68
N LEU A 62 19.22 -0.51 -24.79
CA LEU A 62 17.82 -0.10 -24.97
C LEU A 62 17.66 1.18 -25.80
N ASP A 63 18.76 1.82 -26.21
CA ASP A 63 18.79 3.12 -26.90
C ASP A 63 17.97 4.22 -26.22
N LEU A 64 17.65 4.04 -24.94
CA LEU A 64 16.82 4.91 -24.15
C LEU A 64 17.61 5.39 -22.94
N PRO A 65 17.65 6.70 -22.67
CA PRO A 65 18.23 7.19 -21.43
C PRO A 65 17.53 6.56 -20.22
N GLU A 66 18.31 6.16 -19.22
CA GLU A 66 17.78 5.57 -17.99
C GLU A 66 16.71 6.45 -17.34
N ARG A 67 16.89 7.77 -17.38
CA ARG A 67 15.91 8.75 -16.90
C ARG A 67 14.57 8.62 -17.61
N SER A 68 14.57 8.41 -18.92
CA SER A 68 13.36 8.24 -19.73
C SER A 68 12.63 6.96 -19.34
N LEU A 69 13.37 5.86 -19.22
CA LEU A 69 12.81 4.58 -18.77
C LEU A 69 12.20 4.69 -17.36
N LYS A 70 12.95 5.26 -16.41
CA LYS A 70 12.48 5.50 -15.03
C LYS A 70 11.21 6.35 -15.01
N THR A 71 11.15 7.40 -15.82
CA THR A 71 9.99 8.29 -15.90
C THR A 71 8.77 7.55 -16.45
N HIS A 72 8.96 6.79 -17.52
CA HIS A 72 7.90 6.00 -18.14
C HIS A 72 7.34 4.92 -17.20
N LEU A 73 8.23 4.20 -16.50
CA LEU A 73 7.82 3.20 -15.52
C LEU A 73 7.07 3.83 -14.33
N LYS A 74 7.56 4.97 -13.82
CA LYS A 74 6.85 5.71 -12.77
C LYS A 74 5.46 6.14 -13.22
N GLN A 75 5.31 6.60 -14.46
CA GLN A 75 4.00 6.97 -14.99
C GLN A 75 3.07 5.76 -15.07
N LYS A 76 3.51 4.64 -15.66
CA LYS A 76 2.71 3.41 -15.70
C LYS A 76 2.30 2.90 -14.32
N LEU A 77 3.18 3.03 -13.32
CA LEU A 77 2.87 2.67 -11.94
C LEU A 77 1.81 3.59 -11.34
N LEU A 78 1.89 4.90 -11.58
CA LEU A 78 0.88 5.86 -11.15
C LEU A 78 -0.47 5.59 -11.81
N ASP A 79 -0.50 5.37 -13.12
CA ASP A 79 -1.73 5.08 -13.86
C ASP A 79 -2.41 3.81 -13.32
N LYS A 80 -1.62 2.77 -13.05
CA LYS A 80 -2.12 1.54 -12.44
C LYS A 80 -2.64 1.76 -11.01
N TRP A 81 -1.95 2.59 -10.23
CA TRP A 81 -2.38 2.92 -8.89
C TRP A 81 -3.71 3.69 -8.93
N GLU A 82 -3.83 4.71 -9.78
CA GLU A 82 -5.07 5.47 -9.97
C GLU A 82 -6.22 4.56 -10.41
N ALA A 83 -6.01 3.69 -11.41
CA ALA A 83 -7.03 2.76 -11.86
C ALA A 83 -7.49 1.79 -10.74
N THR A 84 -6.57 1.32 -9.90
CA THR A 84 -6.91 0.49 -8.74
C THR A 84 -7.62 1.29 -7.66
N TRP A 85 -7.26 2.57 -7.51
CA TRP A 85 -7.84 3.48 -6.54
C TRP A 85 -9.30 3.80 -6.89
N GLU A 86 -9.58 4.03 -8.17
CA GLU A 86 -10.92 4.31 -8.70
C GLU A 86 -11.81 3.07 -8.83
N ASP A 87 -11.26 1.85 -8.82
CA ASP A 87 -12.04 0.61 -8.98
C ASP A 87 -13.07 0.42 -7.83
N PRO A 88 -14.38 0.46 -8.13
CA PRO A 88 -15.43 0.32 -7.12
C PRO A 88 -15.51 -1.09 -6.53
N ASN A 89 -14.92 -2.10 -7.17
CA ASN A 89 -14.92 -3.47 -6.67
C ASN A 89 -13.91 -3.69 -5.53
N ILE A 90 -12.99 -2.75 -5.31
CA ILE A 90 -12.04 -2.80 -4.21
C ILE A 90 -12.68 -2.22 -2.95
N ASP A 91 -13.05 -3.07 -2.00
CA ASP A 91 -13.72 -2.69 -0.74
C ASP A 91 -12.83 -1.92 0.24
N LYS A 92 -11.51 -2.12 0.17
CA LYS A 92 -10.54 -1.49 1.07
C LYS A 92 -10.26 -0.04 0.68
N GLY A 93 -10.05 0.80 1.69
CA GLY A 93 -9.61 2.19 1.49
C GLY A 93 -10.70 3.17 1.03
N ARG A 94 -11.96 2.72 0.87
CA ARG A 94 -13.07 3.57 0.39
C ARG A 94 -13.33 4.81 1.23
N TYR A 95 -13.14 4.72 2.55
CA TYR A 95 -13.21 5.89 3.42
C TYR A 95 -12.15 6.95 3.04
N THR A 96 -10.91 6.54 2.82
CA THR A 96 -9.82 7.43 2.42
C THR A 96 -10.01 7.92 0.98
N PHE A 97 -10.57 7.09 0.08
CA PHE A 97 -10.94 7.49 -1.28
C PHE A 97 -11.97 8.62 -1.30
N ALA A 98 -12.98 8.57 -0.43
CA ALA A 98 -13.96 9.65 -0.30
C ALA A 98 -13.33 10.99 0.10
N LEU A 99 -12.16 10.96 0.75
CA LEU A 99 -11.42 12.16 1.15
C LEU A 99 -10.40 12.60 0.08
N PHE A 100 -9.73 11.63 -0.54
CA PHE A 100 -8.66 11.84 -1.51
C PHE A 100 -8.96 10.99 -2.74
N PRO A 101 -9.84 11.46 -3.64
CA PRO A 101 -10.32 10.65 -4.77
C PRO A 101 -9.26 10.46 -5.85
N ARG A 102 -8.19 11.25 -5.83
CA ARG A 102 -7.08 11.15 -6.79
C ARG A 102 -5.80 10.74 -6.09
N VAL A 103 -5.02 9.90 -6.75
CA VAL A 103 -3.66 9.59 -6.30
C VAL A 103 -2.80 10.84 -6.42
N SER A 104 -2.07 11.15 -5.35
CA SER A 104 -1.15 12.27 -5.32
C SER A 104 0.18 11.89 -4.69
N LYS A 105 1.25 12.41 -5.29
CA LYS A 105 2.62 12.33 -4.75
C LYS A 105 2.93 13.46 -3.76
N SER A 106 2.10 14.50 -3.70
CA SER A 106 2.39 15.76 -2.99
C SER A 106 1.77 15.86 -1.60
N MET A 107 0.99 14.87 -1.16
CA MET A 107 0.27 14.96 0.10
C MET A 107 1.10 14.43 1.27
N CYS A 108 1.63 15.32 2.10
CA CYS A 108 2.08 14.98 3.46
C CYS A 108 1.11 15.60 4.45
N ILE A 109 0.17 14.79 4.98
CA ILE A 109 -0.43 15.10 6.27
C ILE A 109 0.64 14.75 7.30
N CYS A 110 1.42 15.75 7.73
CA CYS A 110 2.57 15.48 8.59
C CYS A 110 2.19 15.44 10.08
N ASN A 111 0.93 15.75 10.44
CA ASN A 111 0.42 15.65 11.81
C ASN A 111 -0.19 14.26 12.08
N ARG A 112 0.25 13.58 13.15
CA ARG A 112 -0.22 12.22 13.51
C ARG A 112 -1.72 12.16 13.78
N TYR A 113 -2.27 13.16 14.48
CA TYR A 113 -3.68 13.17 14.90
C TYR A 113 -4.59 13.42 13.71
N ILE A 114 -4.19 14.34 12.83
CA ILE A 114 -4.91 14.59 11.57
C ILE A 114 -4.85 13.36 10.67
N THR A 115 -3.70 12.68 10.57
CA THR A 115 -3.58 11.44 9.78
C THR A 115 -4.47 10.34 10.31
N GLN A 116 -4.50 10.15 11.64
CA GLN A 116 -5.39 9.17 12.27
C GLN A 116 -6.87 9.52 12.04
N ALA A 117 -7.25 10.80 12.16
CA ALA A 117 -8.60 11.26 11.87
C ALA A 117 -9.00 11.03 10.38
N ALA A 118 -8.14 11.46 9.47
CA ALA A 118 -8.30 11.37 8.02
C ALA A 118 -8.32 9.93 7.49
N THR A 119 -7.83 8.96 8.25
CA THR A 119 -7.85 7.54 7.86
C THR A 119 -8.84 6.73 8.71
N ASN A 120 -9.60 7.40 9.60
CA ASN A 120 -10.50 6.78 10.58
C ASN A 120 -9.80 5.76 11.50
N HIS A 121 -8.51 5.99 11.78
CA HIS A 121 -7.68 5.23 12.73
C HIS A 121 -7.47 5.96 14.07
N GLY A 122 -8.19 7.07 14.29
CA GLY A 122 -8.21 7.75 15.59
C GLY A 122 -8.89 6.90 16.66
N LEU A 123 -8.79 7.33 17.92
CA LEU A 123 -9.45 6.68 19.07
C LEU A 123 -10.97 6.93 19.08
N CYS A 124 -11.67 6.63 17.98
CA CYS A 124 -13.13 6.64 17.91
C CYS A 124 -13.70 5.27 18.28
N PRO A 125 -14.92 5.23 18.84
CA PRO A 125 -15.58 3.96 19.16
C PRO A 125 -15.64 2.98 17.99
N PHE A 126 -15.94 3.46 16.76
CA PHE A 126 -15.89 2.64 15.55
C PHE A 126 -14.56 1.89 15.37
N TYR A 127 -13.43 2.61 15.49
CA TYR A 127 -12.10 2.04 15.34
C TYR A 127 -11.79 1.01 16.44
N LEU A 128 -12.08 1.37 17.69
CA LEU A 128 -11.82 0.51 18.85
C LEU A 128 -12.61 -0.81 18.77
N ARG A 129 -13.85 -0.77 18.26
CA ARG A 129 -14.65 -1.98 17.99
C ARG A 129 -14.09 -2.80 16.84
N ARG A 130 -13.78 -2.17 15.71
CA ARG A 130 -13.26 -2.85 14.51
C ARG A 130 -12.02 -3.69 14.80
N PHE A 131 -11.14 -3.17 15.66
CA PHE A 131 -9.89 -3.85 16.05
C PHE A 131 -9.99 -4.65 17.35
N ARG A 132 -11.19 -4.83 17.91
CA ARG A 132 -11.45 -5.61 19.13
C ARG A 132 -10.66 -5.13 20.35
N ILE A 133 -10.38 -3.83 20.43
CA ILE A 133 -9.67 -3.20 21.56
C ILE A 133 -10.65 -2.92 22.70
N ARG A 134 -11.85 -2.41 22.37
CA ARG A 134 -12.90 -2.10 23.35
C ARG A 134 -14.28 -2.16 22.70
N ALA A 135 -15.24 -2.79 23.38
CA ALA A 135 -16.65 -2.68 23.05
C ALA A 135 -17.20 -1.38 23.67
N CYS A 136 -17.32 -0.34 22.86
CA CYS A 136 -17.88 0.95 23.27
C CYS A 136 -18.66 1.59 22.12
N THR A 137 -19.53 2.53 22.42
CA THR A 137 -20.24 3.40 21.47
C THR A 137 -19.97 4.86 21.80
N CYS A 138 -20.43 5.79 20.96
CA CYS A 138 -20.35 7.20 21.32
C CYS A 138 -21.24 7.49 22.54
N ARG A 139 -20.77 8.34 23.45
CA ARG A 139 -21.54 8.76 24.64
C ARG A 139 -22.79 9.56 24.29
N CYS A 140 -22.89 10.10 23.07
CA CYS A 140 -24.10 10.79 22.60
C CYS A 140 -25.24 9.82 22.25
N GLY A 141 -25.01 8.51 22.30
CA GLY A 141 -25.98 7.48 21.92
C GLY A 141 -25.83 6.98 20.49
N GLU A 142 -24.94 7.55 19.67
CA GLU A 142 -24.67 7.06 18.32
C GLU A 142 -23.90 5.72 18.35
N VAL A 143 -24.36 4.76 17.55
CA VAL A 143 -23.87 3.37 17.52
C VAL A 143 -23.38 2.97 16.13
N THR A 144 -24.01 3.50 15.09
CA THR A 144 -23.79 3.13 13.69
C THR A 144 -22.72 3.98 13.03
N SER A 145 -22.73 5.29 13.33
CA SER A 145 -21.88 6.28 12.68
C SER A 145 -20.85 6.92 13.63
N ASP A 146 -20.49 6.28 14.74
CA ASP A 146 -19.56 6.79 15.76
C ASP A 146 -18.06 6.75 15.37
N ASN A 147 -17.80 7.07 14.11
CA ASN A 147 -16.49 7.21 13.49
C ASN A 147 -15.93 8.64 13.67
N MET A 148 -14.73 8.89 13.12
CA MET A 148 -14.09 10.20 13.20
C MET A 148 -14.96 11.36 12.64
N PRO A 149 -15.62 11.23 11.47
CA PRO A 149 -16.56 12.23 10.97
C PRO A 149 -17.63 12.63 11.99
N HIS A 150 -18.24 11.65 12.66
CA HIS A 150 -19.22 11.94 13.71
C HIS A 150 -18.61 12.74 14.86
N LEU A 151 -17.50 12.29 15.43
CA LEU A 151 -16.88 12.99 16.56
C LEU A 151 -16.48 14.43 16.19
N ILE A 152 -16.02 14.67 14.96
CA ILE A 152 -15.53 15.97 14.52
C ILE A 152 -16.69 16.91 14.11
N GLN A 153 -17.74 16.39 13.47
CA GLN A 153 -18.72 17.24 12.78
C GLN A 153 -20.17 17.09 13.26
N PHE A 154 -20.53 15.95 13.82
CA PHE A 154 -21.94 15.59 14.06
C PHE A 154 -22.26 15.26 15.51
N CYS A 155 -21.26 15.06 16.37
CA CYS A 155 -21.47 14.68 17.76
C CYS A 155 -21.99 15.88 18.58
N PRO A 156 -23.22 15.82 19.13
CA PRO A 156 -23.79 16.93 19.88
C PRO A 156 -23.00 17.23 21.16
N LEU A 157 -22.38 16.20 21.76
CA LEU A 157 -21.55 16.38 22.96
C LEU A 157 -20.25 17.14 22.68
N LEU A 158 -19.77 17.14 21.44
CA LEU A 158 -18.57 17.85 21.02
C LEU A 158 -18.89 19.14 20.25
N SER A 159 -20.17 19.50 20.11
CA SER A 159 -20.63 20.71 19.41
C SER A 159 -20.11 22.02 20.01
N HIS A 160 -19.82 21.99 21.31
CA HIS A 160 -19.28 23.14 22.04
C HIS A 160 -17.79 23.38 21.77
N LEU A 161 -17.06 22.44 21.15
CA LEU A 161 -15.66 22.59 20.76
C LEU A 161 -15.61 23.31 19.41
N PRO A 162 -15.27 24.61 19.34
CA PRO A 162 -15.36 25.36 18.10
C PRO A 162 -13.96 25.80 17.66
N VAL A 163 -13.40 25.18 16.64
CA VAL A 163 -12.25 25.77 15.92
C VAL A 163 -12.48 25.58 14.42
N HIS A 164 -13.18 26.55 13.81
CA HIS A 164 -13.35 26.71 12.36
C HIS A 164 -13.93 25.53 11.54
N ILE A 165 -14.47 24.49 12.17
CA ILE A 165 -15.04 23.32 11.49
C ILE A 165 -16.57 23.37 11.59
N LYS A 166 -17.24 23.67 10.49
CA LYS A 166 -18.71 23.62 10.38
C LYS A 166 -19.14 22.25 9.85
N PRO A 167 -20.37 21.78 10.14
CA PRO A 167 -20.92 20.57 9.51
C PRO A 167 -20.93 20.64 7.97
N SER A 168 -20.98 21.85 7.41
CA SER A 168 -20.88 22.11 5.97
C SER A 168 -19.46 22.04 5.40
N HIS A 169 -18.42 21.99 6.23
CA HIS A 169 -17.05 21.82 5.75
C HIS A 169 -16.82 20.37 5.38
N SER A 170 -16.27 20.11 4.20
CA SER A 170 -15.84 18.76 3.86
C SER A 170 -14.59 18.40 4.68
N LEU A 171 -14.48 17.14 5.12
CA LEU A 171 -13.27 16.65 5.80
C LEU A 171 -11.98 16.93 5.03
N PRO A 172 -11.91 16.82 3.68
CA PRO A 172 -10.71 17.19 2.93
C PRO A 172 -10.31 18.66 3.10
N ARG A 173 -11.30 19.57 3.16
CA ARG A 173 -11.07 21.00 3.39
C ARG A 173 -10.54 21.26 4.79
N ILE A 174 -11.03 20.53 5.78
CA ILE A 174 -10.57 20.61 7.18
C ILE A 174 -9.12 20.13 7.28
N ILE A 175 -8.81 18.97 6.69
CA ILE A 175 -7.48 18.35 6.71
C ILE A 175 -6.43 19.20 5.98
N SER A 176 -6.86 19.94 4.95
CA SER A 176 -5.97 20.76 4.10
C SER A 176 -5.74 22.17 4.66
N ASN A 177 -6.49 22.60 5.67
CA ASN A 177 -6.36 23.93 6.26
C ASN A 177 -5.21 23.92 7.27
N LYS A 178 -4.11 24.62 6.95
CA LYS A 178 -2.94 24.76 7.84
C LYS A 178 -3.16 25.75 9.00
N SER A 179 -4.30 26.45 9.00
CA SER A 179 -4.63 27.53 9.94
C SER A 179 -5.55 27.08 11.09
N THR A 180 -5.86 25.79 11.16
CA THR A 180 -6.60 25.12 12.25
C THR A 180 -5.69 24.13 12.94
#